data_AF-M5CHE2-F1
#
_entry.id   AF-M5CHE2-F1
#
_cell.length_a   1.000
_cell.length_b   1.000
_cell.length_c   1.000
_cell.angle_alpha   90.00
_cell.angle_beta   90.00
_cell.angle_gamma   90.00
#
_symmetry.space_group_name_H-M   'P 1'
#
loop_
_entity.id
_entity.type
_entity.pdbx_description
1 polymer ?
#
loop_
_entity_poly.entity_id
_entity_poly.type
_entity_poly.pdbx_seq_one_letter_code
_entity_poly.pdbx_strand_id
1 'polypeptide(L)'
;MHSKSLPTLSSKGKGMVKRLKASQEFEFHGTFYDPEENPQGVISLWYSENSLMTAEIIKYMNTHFHLLPEHLMYRWRLSHGTIPSTFQALPEFFNAYFEPLIPVKRNHCVHGNSLSSVFAQFVAAVCNPGDGVLMSSPYYGTVFV
;
A
#
# COMPACT_ATOMS: atom_id res chain seq x y z
N MET A 1 28.73 20.75 -31.62
CA MET A 1 28.15 19.44 -31.24
C MET A 1 28.36 19.25 -29.74
N HIS A 2 27.33 19.41 -28.92
CA HIS A 2 27.44 19.13 -27.48
C HIS A 2 27.24 17.64 -27.22
N SER A 3 28.30 16.97 -26.77
CA SER A 3 28.22 15.61 -26.23
C SER A 3 27.30 15.63 -25.01
N LYS A 4 26.08 15.10 -25.13
CA LYS A 4 25.17 14.92 -24.00
C LYS A 4 25.64 13.71 -23.21
N SER A 5 26.29 13.94 -22.07
CA SER A 5 26.57 12.90 -21.09
C SER A 5 25.27 12.21 -20.67
N LEU A 6 25.30 10.88 -20.53
CA LEU A 6 24.14 10.11 -20.08
C LEU A 6 23.65 10.63 -18.71
N PRO A 7 22.33 10.76 -18.51
CA PRO A 7 21.78 11.19 -17.23
C PRO A 7 22.20 10.20 -16.12
N THR A 8 22.67 10.73 -15.00
CA THR A 8 23.08 9.92 -13.84
C THR A 8 22.04 10.02 -12.72
N LEU A 9 21.86 8.91 -11.98
CA LEU A 9 20.98 8.90 -10.81
C LEU A 9 21.49 9.85 -9.72
N SER A 10 20.57 10.44 -8.97
CA SER A 10 20.88 11.18 -7.75
C SER A 10 21.57 10.26 -6.72
N SER A 11 22.26 10.85 -5.75
CA SER A 11 22.85 10.10 -4.62
C SER A 11 21.81 9.23 -3.92
N LYS A 12 20.61 9.77 -3.68
CA LYS A 12 19.47 9.03 -3.13
C LYS A 12 19.04 7.87 -4.04
N GLY A 13 18.91 8.11 -5.34
CA GLY A 13 18.55 7.07 -6.32
C GLY A 13 19.57 5.94 -6.38
N LYS A 14 20.87 6.25 -6.35
CA LYS A 14 21.95 5.25 -6.28
C LYS A 14 21.87 4.42 -5.00
N GLY A 15 21.59 5.06 -3.87
CA GLY A 15 21.38 4.37 -2.59
C GLY A 15 20.19 3.41 -2.62
N MET A 16 19.06 3.84 -3.18
CA MET A 16 17.86 2.98 -3.33
C MET A 16 18.13 1.75 -4.19
N VAL A 17 18.82 1.91 -5.33
CA VAL A 17 19.17 0.78 -6.22
C VAL A 17 20.01 -0.27 -5.48
N LYS A 18 20.97 0.16 -4.65
CA LYS A 18 21.77 -0.76 -3.86
C LYS A 18 20.91 -1.55 -2.87
N ARG A 19 19.91 -0.91 -2.26
CA ARG A 19 19.00 -1.51 -1.27
C ARG A 19 18.00 -2.48 -1.91
N LEU A 20 17.43 -2.12 -3.06
CA LEU A 20 16.53 -3.00 -3.83
C LEU A 20 17.18 -4.33 -4.21
N LYS A 21 18.47 -4.31 -4.54
CA LYS A 21 19.24 -5.53 -4.82
C LYS A 21 19.50 -6.37 -3.57
N ALA A 22 19.60 -5.75 -2.39
CA ALA A 22 19.78 -6.46 -1.13
C ALA A 22 18.49 -7.13 -0.64
N SER A 23 17.30 -6.59 -0.97
CA SER A 23 16.02 -7.20 -0.61
C SER A 23 15.64 -8.45 -1.44
N GLN A 24 16.41 -8.78 -2.47
CA GLN A 24 16.22 -9.99 -3.30
C GLN A 24 16.81 -11.27 -2.67
N GLU A 25 16.90 -11.36 -1.33
CA GLU A 25 17.39 -12.57 -0.66
C GLU A 25 16.54 -13.83 -0.94
N PHE A 26 15.37 -13.68 -1.56
CA PHE A 26 14.56 -14.78 -2.07
C PHE A 26 14.41 -14.67 -3.58
N GLU A 27 15.44 -15.05 -4.31
CA GLU A 27 15.32 -15.32 -5.75
C GLU A 27 14.53 -16.62 -5.95
N PHE A 28 13.30 -16.45 -6.43
CA PHE A 28 12.46 -17.56 -6.87
C PHE A 28 12.49 -17.64 -8.40
N HIS A 29 13.01 -18.76 -8.90
CA HIS A 29 13.14 -19.02 -10.34
C HIS A 29 12.09 -20.00 -10.89
N GLY A 30 11.04 -20.30 -10.12
CA GLY A 30 9.98 -21.23 -10.50
C GLY A 30 8.70 -20.54 -10.98
N THR A 31 7.71 -21.34 -11.37
CA THR A 31 6.33 -20.91 -11.60
C THR A 31 5.44 -21.37 -10.45
N PHE A 32 4.45 -20.57 -10.07
CA PHE A 32 3.52 -20.93 -9.01
C PHE A 32 2.64 -22.12 -9.42
N TYR A 33 2.23 -22.89 -8.41
CA TYR A 33 1.28 -23.98 -8.56
C TYR A 33 -0.03 -23.49 -9.17
N ASP A 34 -0.53 -24.24 -10.15
CA ASP A 34 -1.89 -24.14 -10.67
C ASP A 34 -2.41 -25.57 -10.89
N PRO A 35 -3.63 -25.92 -10.42
CA PRO A 35 -4.12 -27.30 -10.52
C PRO A 35 -4.28 -27.79 -11.97
N GLU A 36 -4.50 -26.90 -12.94
CA GLU A 36 -4.75 -27.23 -14.35
C GLU A 36 -3.51 -26.98 -15.21
N GLU A 37 -2.92 -25.80 -15.09
CA GLU A 37 -1.84 -25.31 -15.96
C GLU A 37 -0.44 -25.69 -15.44
N ASN A 38 -0.27 -25.88 -14.14
CA ASN A 38 1.04 -26.18 -13.53
C ASN A 38 0.95 -26.96 -12.21
N PRO A 39 0.51 -28.23 -12.24
CA PRO A 39 0.27 -29.02 -11.02
C PRO A 39 1.55 -29.37 -10.27
N GLN A 40 2.73 -29.20 -10.90
CA GLN A 40 4.05 -29.37 -10.29
C GLN A 40 4.68 -28.03 -9.87
N GLY A 41 3.94 -26.93 -9.97
CA GLY A 41 4.41 -25.61 -9.56
C GLY A 41 4.56 -25.48 -8.06
N VAL A 42 5.18 -24.38 -7.63
CA VAL A 42 5.44 -24.14 -6.20
C VAL A 42 4.22 -23.50 -5.55
N ILE A 43 3.77 -24.09 -4.44
CA ILE A 43 2.75 -23.48 -3.58
C ILE A 43 3.43 -22.42 -2.72
N SER A 44 3.07 -21.15 -2.95
CA SER A 44 3.57 -20.04 -2.15
C SER A 44 2.79 -19.92 -0.84
N LEU A 45 3.51 -19.93 0.28
CA LEU A 45 2.99 -19.65 1.63
C LEU A 45 3.64 -18.41 2.27
N TRP A 46 4.42 -17.65 1.49
CA TRP A 46 5.18 -16.50 2.02
C TRP A 46 4.41 -15.18 1.97
N TYR A 47 3.30 -15.11 1.21
CA TYR A 47 2.55 -13.88 1.01
C TYR A 47 1.43 -13.80 2.05
N SER A 48 1.37 -12.68 2.77
CA SER A 48 0.26 -12.37 3.66
C SER A 48 -0.89 -11.76 2.85
N GLU A 49 -1.52 -12.57 1.99
CA GLU A 49 -2.67 -12.17 1.19
C GLU A 49 -3.94 -12.85 1.71
N ASN A 50 -5.05 -12.10 1.77
CA ASN A 50 -6.35 -12.64 2.12
C ASN A 50 -7.18 -12.89 0.84
N SER A 51 -7.06 -14.09 0.29
CA SER A 51 -7.80 -14.52 -0.90
C SER A 51 -9.23 -15.03 -0.60
N LEU A 52 -9.55 -15.28 0.68
CA LEU A 52 -10.80 -15.92 1.11
C LEU A 52 -12.06 -15.12 0.77
N MET A 53 -11.94 -13.79 0.67
CA MET A 53 -13.06 -12.87 0.42
C MET A 53 -13.13 -12.39 -1.04
N THR A 54 -12.29 -12.91 -1.92
CA THR A 54 -12.17 -12.37 -3.29
C THR A 54 -13.45 -12.52 -4.09
N ALA A 55 -14.14 -13.67 -3.98
CA ALA A 55 -15.39 -13.92 -4.69
C ALA A 55 -16.50 -12.96 -4.24
N GLU A 56 -16.65 -12.74 -2.94
CA GLU A 56 -17.63 -11.84 -2.34
C GLU A 56 -17.36 -10.38 -2.74
N ILE A 57 -16.10 -9.94 -2.68
CA ILE A 57 -15.72 -8.58 -3.07
C ILE A 57 -15.98 -8.36 -4.56
N ILE A 58 -15.58 -9.30 -5.43
CA ILE A 58 -15.83 -9.20 -6.88
C ILE A 58 -17.33 -9.11 -7.14
N LYS A 59 -18.13 -9.99 -6.53
CA LYS A 59 -19.58 -9.96 -6.67
C LYS A 59 -20.16 -8.63 -6.18
N TYR A 60 -19.72 -8.14 -5.03
CA TYR A 60 -20.20 -6.89 -4.46
C TYR A 60 -19.88 -5.71 -5.38
N MET A 61 -18.64 -5.60 -5.85
CA MET A 61 -18.23 -4.53 -6.76
C MET A 61 -19.03 -4.57 -8.07
N ASN A 62 -19.16 -5.74 -8.69
CA ASN A 62 -19.91 -5.86 -9.95
C ASN A 62 -21.42 -5.60 -9.79
N THR A 63 -21.98 -5.75 -8.58
CA THR A 63 -23.42 -5.57 -8.32
C THR A 63 -23.76 -4.17 -7.83
N HIS A 64 -22.87 -3.54 -7.05
CA HIS A 64 -23.17 -2.31 -6.31
C HIS A 64 -22.33 -1.11 -6.74
N PHE A 65 -21.22 -1.31 -7.46
CA PHE A 65 -20.40 -0.20 -7.92
C PHE A 65 -20.87 0.31 -9.28
N HIS A 66 -21.30 1.57 -9.30
CA HIS A 66 -21.59 2.29 -10.54
C HIS A 66 -20.58 3.42 -10.71
N LEU A 67 -19.88 3.41 -11.85
CA LEU A 67 -18.90 4.45 -12.16
C LEU A 67 -19.63 5.76 -12.47
N LEU A 68 -19.38 6.79 -11.67
CA LEU A 68 -19.88 8.14 -11.86
C LEU A 68 -18.78 9.05 -12.40
N PRO A 69 -19.10 10.13 -13.13
CA PRO A 69 -18.10 11.08 -13.64
C PRO A 69 -17.18 11.64 -12.55
N GLU A 70 -17.69 11.83 -11.33
CA GLU A 70 -16.94 12.33 -10.17
C GLU A 70 -15.80 11.39 -9.75
N HIS A 71 -15.94 10.08 -9.98
CA HIS A 71 -14.88 9.09 -9.72
C HIS A 71 -13.67 9.27 -10.64
N LEU A 72 -13.86 9.93 -11.79
CA LEU A 72 -12.80 10.21 -12.76
C LEU A 72 -12.19 11.61 -12.59
N MET A 73 -12.61 12.35 -11.56
CA MET A 73 -12.11 13.69 -11.26
C MET A 73 -11.02 13.67 -10.17
N TYR A 74 -10.34 14.81 -10.01
CA TYR A 74 -9.35 14.99 -8.95
C TYR A 74 -9.91 14.70 -7.55
N ARG A 75 -9.04 14.23 -6.66
CA ARG A 75 -9.32 13.93 -5.24
C ARG A 75 -10.12 15.01 -4.50
N TRP A 76 -9.96 16.28 -4.87
CA TRP A 76 -10.74 17.37 -4.27
C TRP A 76 -12.26 17.17 -4.43
N ARG A 77 -12.71 16.71 -5.61
CA ARG A 77 -14.12 16.38 -5.87
C ARG A 77 -14.58 15.16 -5.09
N LEU A 78 -13.72 14.16 -4.88
CA LEU A 78 -14.05 13.00 -4.05
C LEU A 78 -14.15 13.33 -2.56
N SER A 79 -13.40 14.33 -2.09
CA SER A 79 -13.37 14.71 -0.66
C SER A 79 -14.40 15.76 -0.26
N HIS A 80 -14.76 16.65 -1.20
CA HIS A 80 -15.69 17.79 -0.97
C HIS A 80 -16.96 17.70 -1.80
N GLY A 81 -17.14 16.64 -2.58
CA GLY A 81 -18.35 16.37 -3.33
C GLY A 81 -19.45 15.75 -2.49
N THR A 82 -20.56 15.43 -3.15
CA THR A 82 -21.75 14.81 -2.54
C THR A 82 -21.72 13.28 -2.61
N ILE A 83 -20.82 12.71 -3.40
CA ILE A 83 -20.71 11.25 -3.54
C ILE A 83 -20.11 10.64 -2.26
N PRO A 84 -20.65 9.49 -1.78
CA PRO A 84 -20.06 8.76 -0.67
C PRO A 84 -18.59 8.45 -0.96
N SER A 85 -17.72 8.79 -0.02
CA SER A 85 -16.28 8.59 -0.19
C SER A 85 -15.68 7.83 1.00
N THR A 86 -14.50 7.26 0.79
CA THR A 86 -13.73 6.60 1.85
C THR A 86 -13.43 7.54 3.03
N PHE A 87 -13.44 8.86 2.83
CA PHE A 87 -13.29 9.84 3.90
C PHE A 87 -14.43 9.81 4.92
N GLN A 88 -15.64 9.45 4.49
CA GLN A 88 -16.80 9.32 5.37
C GLN A 88 -16.87 7.90 5.96
N ALA A 89 -16.60 6.89 5.13
CA ALA A 89 -16.72 5.50 5.54
C ALA A 89 -15.63 5.03 6.51
N LEU A 90 -14.39 5.55 6.43
CA LEU A 90 -13.29 5.06 7.27
C LEU A 90 -13.55 5.23 8.78
N PRO A 91 -13.92 6.42 9.29
CA PRO A 91 -14.28 6.57 10.70
C PRO A 91 -15.40 5.62 11.14
N GLU A 92 -16.44 5.46 10.32
CA GLU A 92 -17.57 4.57 10.62
C GLU A 92 -17.10 3.11 10.72
N PHE A 93 -16.29 2.66 9.76
CA PHE A 93 -15.69 1.33 9.77
C PHE A 93 -14.85 1.08 11.03
N PHE A 94 -13.97 2.01 11.39
CA PHE A 94 -13.15 1.86 12.59
C PHE A 94 -13.99 1.81 13.87
N ASN A 95 -14.97 2.71 14.00
CA ASN A 95 -15.83 2.75 15.18
C ASN A 95 -16.76 1.53 15.28
N ALA A 96 -17.17 0.95 14.14
CA ALA A 96 -18.06 -0.21 14.11
C ALA A 96 -17.34 -1.54 14.42
N TYR A 97 -16.10 -1.70 13.98
CA TYR A 97 -15.42 -3.02 14.03
C TYR A 97 -14.27 -3.11 15.03
N PHE A 98 -13.74 -1.99 15.54
CA PHE A 98 -12.53 -1.98 16.37
C PHE A 98 -12.74 -1.42 17.79
N GLU A 99 -13.98 -1.07 18.15
CA GLU A 99 -14.36 -0.57 19.50
C GLU A 99 -13.33 0.40 20.11
N PRO A 100 -12.96 1.49 19.41
CA PRO A 100 -11.88 2.35 19.85
C PRO A 100 -12.27 3.12 21.12
N LEU A 101 -11.35 3.19 22.10
CA LEU A 101 -11.56 3.94 23.35
C LEU A 101 -11.93 5.41 23.10
N ILE A 102 -11.32 6.02 22.08
CA ILE A 102 -11.65 7.36 21.61
C ILE A 102 -12.28 7.22 20.21
N PRO A 103 -13.53 7.66 20.01
CA PRO A 103 -14.16 7.58 18.70
C PRO A 103 -13.32 8.22 17.59
N VAL A 104 -13.10 7.47 16.50
CA VAL A 104 -12.38 7.94 15.33
C VAL A 104 -13.24 8.98 14.62
N LYS A 105 -12.66 10.15 14.36
CA LYS A 105 -13.30 11.27 13.66
C LYS A 105 -12.67 11.43 12.29
N ARG A 106 -13.40 12.06 11.36
CA ARG A 106 -12.93 12.31 9.99
C ARG A 106 -11.58 13.04 9.94
N ASN A 107 -11.34 13.99 10.84
CA ASN A 107 -10.09 14.75 10.91
C ASN A 107 -8.91 13.94 11.48
N HIS A 108 -9.14 12.73 12.00
CA HIS A 108 -8.06 11.81 12.42
C HIS A 108 -7.54 10.94 11.26
N CYS A 109 -8.24 10.91 10.11
CA CYS A 109 -7.92 10.01 9.01
C CYS A 109 -7.17 10.74 7.87
N VAL A 110 -6.11 10.10 7.37
CA VAL A 110 -5.36 10.53 6.18
C VAL A 110 -5.38 9.42 5.14
N HIS A 111 -5.47 9.79 3.86
CA HIS A 111 -5.44 8.85 2.74
C HIS A 111 -4.08 8.92 2.07
N GLY A 112 -3.55 7.76 1.71
CA GLY A 112 -2.36 7.67 0.88
C GLY A 112 -2.34 6.42 0.04
N ASN A 113 -1.37 6.37 -0.87
CA ASN A 113 -1.25 5.33 -1.87
C ASN A 113 -0.50 4.15 -1.24
N SER A 114 -1.21 3.22 -0.61
CA SER A 114 -0.71 2.11 0.23
C SER A 114 -0.29 2.49 1.65
N LEU A 115 -0.27 1.48 2.52
CA LEU A 115 0.21 1.59 3.90
C LEU A 115 1.68 2.03 3.96
N SER A 116 2.55 1.46 3.13
CA SER A 116 3.98 1.78 3.14
C SER A 116 4.26 3.24 2.79
N SER A 117 3.51 3.82 1.85
CA SER A 117 3.66 5.25 1.50
C SER A 117 3.17 6.16 2.62
N VAL A 118 2.02 5.86 3.23
CA VAL A 118 1.49 6.62 4.37
C VAL A 118 2.48 6.56 5.53
N PHE A 119 3.02 5.38 5.83
CA PHE A 119 3.99 5.21 6.88
C PHE A 119 5.29 5.98 6.62
N ALA A 120 5.84 5.91 5.40
CA ALA A 120 7.03 6.68 5.02
C ALA A 120 6.81 8.20 5.13
N GLN A 121 5.63 8.70 4.74
CA GLN A 121 5.25 10.10 4.91
C GLN A 121 5.13 10.48 6.39
N PHE A 122 4.56 9.60 7.21
CA PHE A 122 4.46 9.80 8.66
C PHE A 122 5.85 9.92 9.29
N VAL A 123 6.75 8.97 9.01
CA VAL A 123 8.14 9.00 9.51
C VAL A 123 8.85 10.27 9.05
N ALA A 124 8.71 10.66 7.78
CA ALA A 124 9.32 11.89 7.26
C ALA A 124 8.75 13.17 7.90
N ALA A 125 7.52 13.13 8.42
CA ALA A 125 6.88 14.27 9.07
C ALA A 125 7.26 14.41 10.56
N VAL A 126 7.62 13.31 11.23
CA VAL A 126 7.88 13.28 12.68
C VAL A 126 9.35 13.06 13.05
N CYS A 127 10.19 12.59 12.12
CA CYS A 127 11.61 12.31 12.34
C CYS A 127 12.51 13.23 11.50
N ASN A 128 13.64 13.63 12.09
CA ASN A 128 14.74 14.30 11.42
C ASN A 128 15.85 13.31 11.02
N PRO A 129 16.77 13.70 10.13
CA PRO A 129 17.97 12.90 9.87
C PRO A 129 18.77 12.65 11.15
N GLY A 130 18.95 11.37 11.51
CA GLY A 130 19.63 10.94 12.73
C GLY A 130 18.69 10.39 13.81
N ASP A 131 17.39 10.66 13.71
CA ASP A 131 16.40 10.07 14.61
C ASP A 131 16.18 8.58 14.31
N GLY A 132 15.74 7.84 15.33
CA GLY A 132 15.40 6.42 15.24
C GLY A 132 13.95 6.14 15.59
N VAL A 133 13.40 5.05 15.05
CA VAL A 133 12.06 4.54 15.37
C VAL A 133 12.20 3.21 16.10
N LEU A 134 11.59 3.09 17.28
CA LEU A 134 11.55 1.84 18.03
C LEU A 134 10.49 0.91 17.43
N MET A 135 10.85 -0.37 17.24
CA MET A 135 9.95 -1.43 16.80
C MET A 135 10.05 -2.63 17.72
N SER A 136 8.89 -3.19 18.09
CA SER A 136 8.83 -4.47 18.82
C SER A 136 9.23 -5.63 17.90
N SER A 137 10.06 -6.54 18.40
CA SER A 137 10.41 -7.77 17.68
C SER A 137 9.42 -8.90 17.98
N PRO A 138 9.01 -9.71 16.98
CA PRO A 138 9.35 -9.60 15.56
C PRO A 138 8.56 -8.48 14.86
N TYR A 139 9.16 -7.89 13.83
CA TYR A 139 8.55 -6.80 13.05
C TYR A 139 8.51 -7.11 11.55
N TYR A 140 7.67 -6.36 10.82
CA TYR A 140 7.60 -6.47 9.37
C TYR A 140 8.86 -5.87 8.73
N GLY A 141 9.71 -6.73 8.15
CA GLY A 141 11.06 -6.34 7.71
C GLY A 141 11.10 -5.30 6.59
N THR A 142 10.01 -5.12 5.85
CA THR A 142 9.98 -4.21 4.69
C THR A 142 9.43 -2.81 4.99
N VAL A 143 9.15 -2.48 6.27
CA VAL A 143 8.63 -1.17 6.69
C VAL A 143 9.59 -0.01 6.34
N PHE A 144 10.89 -0.27 6.19
CA PHE A 144 11.92 0.75 5.96
C PHE A 144 12.77 0.58 4.69
N VAL A 145 12.34 -0.23 3.71
CA VAL A 145 13.10 -0.47 2.44
C VAL A 145 12.86 0.59 1.36
#